data_AF-A0A1R1J8L4-F1
#
_entry.id   AF-A0A1R1J8L4-F1
#
_cell.length_a   1.000
_cell.length_b   1.000
_cell.length_c   1.000
_cell.angle_alpha   90.00
_cell.angle_beta   90.00
_cell.angle_gamma   90.00
#
_symmetry.space_group_name_H-M   'P 1'
#
loop_
_entity.id
_entity.type
_entity.pdbx_description
1 polymer ?
#
loop_
_entity_poly.entity_id
_entity_poly.type
_entity_poly.pdbx_seq_one_letter_code
_entity_poly.pdbx_strand_id
1 'polypeptide(L)'
;MTLAAATALSLALTGCGHSEVDTVKAATVPQDSTHTYDTALSKRRSCEKDEWRSFKDDTNRTVVEYRCDLKDGAALLAALRQQKISDTQHDYQGYYRGLDQTAERIRQKNPDVLEKQLADAQRQLAQLQANGAPSGADMPEGLKQVVVNHESAMQAAQSSVERAQRELDDARNNRTGVQQERARFEKAEKDALAQIDKAYGGVTKATEVFQWFVRDDEVVSAWTGVELAKQDGSTARLDRNWSQAMWDLLHHRGDDHVHAVLNIPDNIVPDQQPPASEAAAVPKAIDAAQPSGKGQDCYDAKLKDFRNGMGEEAPVSNDMMNEWRGQCGLSPA
;
A
#
# COMPACT_ATOMS: atom_id res chain seq x y z
N MET A 1 18.11 38.18 80.09
CA MET A 1 17.91 39.28 79.13
C MET A 1 18.18 38.71 77.74
N THR A 2 17.15 38.15 77.08
CA THR A 2 16.37 38.78 75.96
C THR A 2 17.25 39.06 74.73
N LEU A 3 17.28 38.15 73.74
CA LEU A 3 16.41 38.08 72.52
C LEU A 3 16.86 39.05 71.41
N ALA A 4 17.29 38.50 70.26
CA ALA A 4 16.52 38.57 69.00
C ALA A 4 17.32 37.99 67.82
N ALA A 5 16.87 36.83 67.33
CA ALA A 5 17.17 36.34 65.99
C ALA A 5 16.24 37.05 65.00
N ALA A 6 16.78 37.61 63.92
CA ALA A 6 16.00 38.14 62.80
C ALA A 6 16.06 37.14 61.64
N THR A 7 15.14 36.19 61.66
CA THR A 7 14.76 35.37 60.50
C THR A 7 14.05 36.25 59.48
N ALA A 8 14.72 36.53 58.36
CA ALA A 8 14.06 37.11 57.19
C ALA A 8 13.16 36.04 56.56
N LEU A 9 11.88 36.09 56.91
CA LEU A 9 10.80 35.32 56.29
C LEU A 9 10.51 35.96 54.92
N SER A 10 11.11 35.44 53.85
CA SER A 10 10.69 35.76 52.49
C SER A 10 9.31 35.14 52.26
N LEU A 11 8.30 36.00 52.18
CA LEU A 11 6.94 35.64 51.78
C LEU A 11 6.98 35.01 50.38
N ALA A 12 6.79 33.69 50.31
CA ALA A 12 6.33 33.05 49.10
C ALA A 12 4.89 33.53 48.86
N LEU A 13 4.70 34.47 47.93
CA LEU A 13 3.41 34.70 47.32
C LEU A 13 3.05 33.42 46.54
N THR A 14 2.42 32.46 47.20
CA THR A 14 1.56 31.51 46.50
C THR A 14 0.37 32.33 46.01
N GLY A 15 0.47 32.88 44.81
CA GLY A 15 -0.71 33.30 44.08
C GLY A 15 -1.69 32.14 44.10
N CYS A 16 -2.97 32.42 44.34
CA CYS A 16 -4.05 31.47 44.12
C CYS A 16 -4.09 31.14 42.61
N GLY A 17 -3.14 30.31 42.18
CA GLY A 17 -2.81 30.04 40.80
C GLY A 17 -3.80 29.06 40.23
N HIS A 18 -4.61 29.52 39.28
CA HIS A 18 -5.24 28.60 38.35
C HIS A 18 -4.11 27.89 37.60
N SER A 19 -4.12 26.56 37.58
CA SER A 19 -3.12 25.83 36.81
C SER A 19 -3.41 26.04 35.32
N GLU A 20 -2.37 26.08 34.48
CA GLU A 20 -2.56 26.19 33.03
C GLU A 20 -3.41 25.03 32.48
N VAL A 21 -3.39 23.87 33.15
CA VAL A 21 -4.28 22.74 32.88
C VAL A 21 -5.74 23.12 33.10
N ASP A 22 -6.07 23.79 34.20
CA ASP A 22 -7.43 24.25 34.48
C ASP A 22 -7.89 25.31 33.47
N THR A 23 -6.98 26.21 33.05
CA THR A 23 -7.25 27.19 31.99
C THR A 23 -7.62 26.49 30.67
N VAL A 24 -6.86 25.47 30.25
CA VAL A 24 -7.18 24.70 29.03
C VAL A 24 -8.48 23.93 29.20
N LYS A 25 -8.69 23.25 30.32
CA LYS A 25 -9.91 22.49 30.59
C LYS A 25 -11.17 23.35 30.52
N ALA A 26 -11.11 24.59 30.99
CA ALA A 26 -12.21 25.53 30.99
C ALA A 26 -12.46 26.20 29.63
N ALA A 27 -11.47 26.20 28.72
CA ALA A 27 -11.61 26.83 27.41
C ALA A 27 -12.63 26.10 26.52
N THR A 28 -13.44 26.89 25.80
CA THR A 28 -14.44 26.39 24.84
C THR A 28 -13.77 25.79 23.62
N VAL A 29 -14.32 24.69 23.10
CA VAL A 29 -13.83 24.07 21.87
C VAL A 29 -14.26 24.91 20.67
N PRO A 30 -13.34 25.40 19.82
CA PRO A 30 -13.72 26.27 18.69
C PRO A 30 -14.68 25.62 17.69
N GLN A 31 -14.61 24.29 17.55
CA GLN A 31 -15.46 23.51 16.64
C GLN A 31 -16.90 23.36 17.16
N ASP A 32 -17.10 23.42 18.49
CA ASP A 32 -18.42 23.34 19.11
C ASP A 32 -18.40 24.07 20.47
N SER A 33 -18.95 25.29 20.47
CA SER A 33 -19.00 26.15 21.67
C SER A 33 -19.89 25.60 22.80
N THR A 34 -20.66 24.53 22.57
CA THR A 34 -21.41 23.86 23.64
C THR A 34 -20.52 23.01 24.55
N HIS A 35 -19.27 22.77 24.14
CA HIS A 35 -18.29 22.00 24.87
C HIS A 35 -17.07 22.83 25.29
N THR A 36 -16.49 22.45 26.43
CA THR A 36 -15.12 22.80 26.84
C THR A 36 -14.20 21.63 26.54
N TYR A 37 -12.87 21.85 26.55
CA TYR A 37 -11.94 20.74 26.37
C TYR A 37 -12.10 19.65 27.45
N ASP A 38 -12.42 20.01 28.69
CA ASP A 38 -12.69 19.02 29.75
C ASP A 38 -13.92 18.14 29.43
N THR A 39 -15.02 18.76 29.00
CA THR A 39 -16.26 18.02 28.70
C THR A 39 -16.16 17.21 27.41
N ALA A 40 -15.37 17.67 26.43
CA ALA A 40 -15.08 16.95 25.20
C ALA A 40 -14.20 15.70 25.46
N LEU A 41 -13.12 15.86 26.23
CA LEU A 41 -12.09 14.83 26.39
C LEU A 41 -12.37 13.84 27.53
N SER A 42 -13.19 14.21 28.52
CA SER A 42 -13.49 13.35 29.67
C SER A 42 -14.44 12.19 29.34
N LYS A 43 -14.28 11.07 30.07
CA LYS A 43 -15.18 9.90 30.09
C LYS A 43 -15.50 9.30 28.70
N ARG A 44 -14.56 9.39 27.76
CA ARG A 44 -14.69 8.80 26.42
C ARG A 44 -14.54 7.28 26.50
N ARG A 45 -15.42 6.53 25.82
CA ARG A 45 -15.36 5.05 25.83
C ARG A 45 -14.15 4.51 25.06
N SER A 46 -13.68 5.28 24.08
CA SER A 46 -12.42 5.03 23.36
C SER A 46 -11.17 5.17 24.22
N CYS A 47 -11.29 5.74 25.43
CA CYS A 47 -10.16 6.01 26.31
C CYS A 47 -10.12 5.03 27.48
N GLU A 48 -9.08 4.20 27.54
CA GLU A 48 -8.87 3.30 28.67
C GLU A 48 -8.34 4.06 29.89
N LYS A 49 -7.40 4.97 29.66
CA LYS A 49 -6.80 5.82 30.68
C LYS A 49 -6.45 7.17 30.11
N ASP A 50 -6.78 8.24 30.82
CA ASP A 50 -6.40 9.59 30.48
C ASP A 50 -5.47 10.24 31.51
N GLU A 51 -4.68 11.21 31.04
CA GLU A 51 -3.77 12.00 31.87
C GLU A 51 -3.71 13.43 31.34
N TRP A 52 -3.68 14.39 32.27
CA TRP A 52 -3.37 15.78 31.99
C TRP A 52 -2.05 16.15 32.66
N ARG A 53 -1.18 16.83 31.93
CA ARG A 53 0.08 17.35 32.47
C ARG A 53 0.44 18.69 31.85
N SER A 54 1.29 19.44 32.54
CA SER A 54 1.94 20.62 31.97
C SER A 54 3.46 20.47 32.06
N PHE A 55 4.16 21.00 31.07
CA PHE A 55 5.63 20.99 31.03
C PHE A 55 6.14 22.19 30.25
N LYS A 56 7.45 22.44 30.32
CA LYS A 56 8.14 23.45 29.50
C LYS A 56 8.73 22.79 28.27
N ASP A 57 8.46 23.32 27.09
CA ASP A 57 9.13 22.87 25.87
C ASP A 57 10.56 23.42 25.76
N ASP A 58 11.28 23.06 24.69
CA ASP A 58 12.66 23.49 24.44
C ASP A 58 12.83 25.01 24.32
N THR A 59 11.73 25.74 24.11
CA THR A 59 11.69 27.21 24.06
C THR A 59 11.16 27.85 25.34
N ASN A 60 11.06 27.08 26.42
CA ASN A 60 10.56 27.50 27.73
C ASN A 60 9.09 28.00 27.74
N ARG A 61 8.29 27.57 26.75
CA ARG A 61 6.84 27.83 26.72
C ARG A 61 6.12 26.78 27.57
N THR A 62 5.07 27.18 28.28
CA THR A 62 4.20 26.21 28.96
C THR A 62 3.36 25.48 27.93
N VAL A 63 3.52 24.16 27.88
CA VAL A 63 2.67 23.24 27.12
C VAL A 63 1.75 22.52 28.10
N VAL A 64 0.46 22.51 27.80
CA VAL A 64 -0.51 21.63 28.45
C VAL A 64 -0.76 20.47 27.51
N GLU A 65 -0.72 19.26 28.03
CA GLU A 65 -0.93 18.04 27.27
C GLU A 65 -2.02 17.19 27.92
N TYR A 66 -2.96 16.77 27.10
CA TYR A 66 -3.87 15.69 27.39
C TYR A 66 -3.42 14.44 26.63
N ARG A 67 -3.42 13.31 27.32
CA ARG A 67 -3.11 11.99 26.77
C ARG A 67 -4.26 11.05 27.02
N CYS A 68 -4.56 10.21 26.04
CA CYS A 68 -5.54 9.15 26.14
C CYS A 68 -4.98 7.85 25.58
N ASP A 69 -4.91 6.84 26.42
CA ASP A 69 -4.57 5.48 25.99
C ASP A 69 -5.77 4.91 25.26
N LEU A 70 -5.62 4.71 23.95
CA LEU A 70 -6.69 4.24 23.10
C LEU A 70 -7.00 2.79 23.43
N LYS A 71 -8.23 2.55 23.85
CA LYS A 71 -8.74 1.22 24.13
C LYS A 71 -8.59 0.34 22.89
N ASP A 72 -8.01 -0.84 23.06
CA ASP A 72 -7.76 -1.82 21.99
C ASP A 72 -6.90 -1.32 20.81
N GLY A 73 -6.31 -0.11 20.90
CA GLY A 73 -5.60 0.51 19.77
C GLY A 73 -4.38 -0.30 19.29
N ALA A 74 -3.64 -0.93 20.21
CA ALA A 74 -2.53 -1.82 19.84
C ALA A 74 -3.01 -3.10 19.14
N ALA A 75 -4.11 -3.69 19.62
CA ALA A 75 -4.70 -4.88 19.02
C ALA A 75 -5.25 -4.58 17.62
N LEU A 76 -5.88 -3.42 17.44
CA LEU A 76 -6.41 -2.98 16.15
C LEU A 76 -5.29 -2.72 15.13
N LEU A 77 -4.19 -2.08 15.54
CA LEU A 77 -3.00 -1.92 14.69
C LEU A 77 -2.33 -3.25 14.35
N ALA A 78 -2.34 -4.22 15.27
CA ALA A 78 -1.85 -5.57 15.00
C ALA A 78 -2.73 -6.28 13.96
N ALA A 79 -4.05 -6.16 14.05
CA ALA A 79 -5.00 -6.69 13.05
C ALA A 79 -4.78 -6.03 11.68
N LEU A 80 -4.65 -4.70 11.62
CA LEU A 80 -4.33 -3.97 10.39
C LEU A 80 -3.00 -4.45 9.78
N ARG A 81 -1.97 -4.66 10.60
CA ARG A 81 -0.68 -5.19 10.15
C ARG A 81 -0.85 -6.55 9.47
N GLN A 82 -1.61 -7.46 10.09
CA GLN A 82 -1.85 -8.80 9.51
C GLN A 82 -2.62 -8.72 8.20
N GLN A 83 -3.65 -7.87 8.13
CA GLN A 83 -4.37 -7.65 6.88
C GLN A 83 -3.44 -7.15 5.78
N LYS A 84 -2.63 -6.12 6.05
CA LYS A 84 -1.67 -5.58 5.08
C LYS A 84 -0.64 -6.61 4.60
N ILE A 85 -0.16 -7.47 5.50
CA ILE A 85 0.74 -8.58 5.15
C ILE A 85 0.02 -9.55 4.21
N SER A 86 -1.20 -9.96 4.56
CA SER A 86 -2.00 -10.89 3.76
C SER A 86 -2.27 -10.34 2.37
N ASP A 87 -2.71 -9.07 2.27
CA ASP A 87 -2.99 -8.42 1.00
C ASP A 87 -1.73 -8.33 0.13
N THR A 88 -0.61 -7.89 0.72
CA THR A 88 0.67 -7.81 0.02
C THR A 88 1.08 -9.18 -0.52
N GLN A 89 1.05 -10.21 0.31
CA GLN A 89 1.39 -11.57 -0.12
C GLN A 89 0.46 -12.07 -1.22
N HIS A 90 -0.83 -11.78 -1.13
CA HIS A 90 -1.81 -12.14 -2.16
C HIS A 90 -1.50 -11.49 -3.51
N ASP A 91 -1.18 -10.19 -3.50
CA ASP A 91 -0.82 -9.45 -4.72
C ASP A 91 0.42 -10.04 -5.38
N TYR A 92 1.48 -10.31 -4.59
CA TYR A 92 2.71 -10.93 -5.10
C TYR A 92 2.50 -12.37 -5.59
N GLN A 93 1.65 -13.16 -4.94
CA GLN A 93 1.23 -14.48 -5.47
C GLN A 93 0.55 -14.36 -6.84
N GLY A 94 -0.21 -13.29 -7.08
CA GLY A 94 -0.74 -12.97 -8.41
C GLY A 94 0.37 -12.78 -9.45
N TYR A 95 1.37 -11.95 -9.13
CA TYR A 95 2.52 -11.71 -10.02
C TYR A 95 3.33 -12.99 -10.30
N TYR A 96 3.64 -13.78 -9.27
CA TYR A 96 4.38 -15.03 -9.45
C TYR A 96 3.63 -16.02 -10.34
N ARG A 97 2.31 -16.16 -10.19
CA ARG A 97 1.49 -17.00 -11.09
C ARG A 97 1.60 -16.56 -12.55
N GLY A 98 1.58 -15.26 -12.82
CA GLY A 98 1.74 -14.73 -14.18
C GLY A 98 3.14 -14.99 -14.77
N LEU A 99 4.17 -14.86 -13.94
CA LEU A 99 5.54 -15.21 -14.33
C LEU A 99 5.71 -16.71 -14.59
N ASP A 100 5.16 -17.56 -13.74
CA ASP A 100 5.23 -19.02 -13.89
C ASP A 100 4.50 -19.48 -15.18
N GLN A 101 3.33 -18.89 -15.49
CA GLN A 101 2.65 -19.11 -16.77
C GLN A 101 3.50 -18.68 -17.97
N THR A 102 4.22 -17.56 -17.85
CA THR A 102 5.09 -17.07 -18.92
C THR A 102 6.32 -17.96 -19.08
N ALA A 103 6.94 -18.38 -17.97
CA ALA A 103 8.03 -19.34 -17.96
C ALA A 103 7.62 -20.66 -18.63
N GLU A 104 6.41 -21.15 -18.35
CA GLU A 104 5.89 -22.37 -18.95
C GLU A 104 5.65 -22.22 -20.46
N ARG A 105 5.09 -21.09 -20.92
CA ARG A 105 4.97 -20.81 -22.36
C ARG A 105 6.32 -20.79 -23.08
N ILE A 106 7.36 -20.26 -22.43
CA ILE A 106 8.73 -20.27 -22.97
C ILE A 106 9.28 -21.70 -22.99
N ARG A 107 9.06 -22.47 -21.93
CA ARG A 107 9.47 -23.88 -21.84
C ARG A 107 8.83 -24.73 -22.94
N GLN A 108 7.56 -24.50 -23.25
CA GLN A 108 6.82 -25.20 -24.30
C GLN A 108 7.36 -24.93 -25.71
N LYS A 109 7.95 -23.74 -25.96
CA LYS A 109 8.67 -23.49 -27.23
C LYS A 109 9.91 -24.38 -27.41
N ASN A 110 10.37 -25.03 -26.33
CA ASN A 110 11.49 -25.96 -26.28
C ASN A 110 12.75 -25.40 -26.96
N PRO A 111 13.56 -24.60 -26.24
CA PRO A 111 14.77 -23.99 -26.79
C PRO A 111 15.71 -24.98 -27.48
N ASP A 112 15.78 -26.24 -27.00
CA ASP A 112 16.61 -27.28 -27.60
C ASP A 112 16.11 -27.68 -29.01
N VAL A 113 14.79 -27.63 -29.22
CA VAL A 113 14.19 -27.82 -30.55
C VAL A 113 14.52 -26.64 -31.46
N LEU A 114 14.46 -25.41 -30.95
CA LEU A 114 14.85 -24.21 -31.70
C LEU A 114 16.34 -24.23 -32.08
N GLU A 115 17.21 -24.68 -31.17
CA GLU A 115 18.64 -24.89 -31.45
C GLU A 115 18.86 -25.92 -32.56
N LYS A 116 18.12 -27.04 -32.52
CA LYS A 116 18.18 -28.05 -33.57
C LYS A 116 17.68 -27.51 -34.91
N GLN A 117 16.58 -26.77 -34.92
CA GLN A 117 16.02 -26.15 -36.13
C GLN A 117 16.99 -25.14 -36.76
N LEU A 118 17.65 -24.34 -35.93
CA LEU A 118 18.71 -23.44 -36.38
C LEU A 118 19.87 -24.22 -37.03
N ALA A 119 20.34 -25.29 -36.38
CA ALA A 119 21.39 -26.14 -36.92
C ALA A 119 20.98 -26.81 -38.24
N ASP A 120 19.73 -27.27 -38.36
CA ASP A 120 19.17 -27.85 -39.58
C ASP A 120 19.12 -26.82 -40.72
N ALA A 121 18.64 -25.60 -40.46
CA ALA A 121 18.59 -24.53 -41.43
C ALA A 121 20.00 -24.09 -41.90
N GLN A 122 20.96 -24.01 -40.97
CA GLN A 122 22.36 -23.71 -41.30
C GLN A 122 22.98 -24.79 -42.18
N ARG A 123 22.70 -26.07 -41.92
CA ARG A 123 23.16 -27.18 -42.76
C ARG A 123 22.59 -27.12 -44.17
N GLN A 124 21.30 -26.82 -44.32
CA GLN A 124 20.67 -26.67 -45.64
C GLN A 124 21.28 -25.52 -46.44
N LEU A 125 21.52 -24.37 -45.79
CA LEU A 125 22.20 -23.24 -46.42
C LEU A 125 23.61 -23.61 -46.88
N ALA A 126 24.40 -24.29 -46.04
CA ALA A 126 25.74 -24.73 -46.38
C ALA A 126 25.75 -25.74 -47.55
N GLN A 127 24.77 -26.64 -47.63
CA GLN A 127 24.62 -27.57 -48.75
C GLN A 127 24.31 -26.84 -50.07
N LEU A 128 23.42 -25.85 -50.05
CA LEU A 128 23.11 -25.04 -51.23
C LEU A 128 24.35 -24.25 -51.70
N GLN A 129 25.11 -23.68 -50.77
CA GLN A 129 26.38 -22.99 -51.08
C GLN A 129 27.42 -23.93 -51.69
N ALA A 130 27.52 -25.17 -51.20
CA ALA A 130 28.49 -26.15 -51.68
C ALA A 130 28.12 -26.75 -53.05
N ASN A 131 26.83 -26.90 -53.36
CA ASN A 131 26.37 -27.59 -54.58
C ASN A 131 26.32 -26.71 -55.83
N GLY A 132 26.43 -25.38 -55.70
CA GLY A 132 26.41 -24.43 -56.82
C GLY A 132 25.14 -24.51 -57.70
N ALA A 133 25.08 -23.72 -58.78
CA ALA A 133 24.04 -23.87 -59.79
C ALA A 133 24.32 -25.12 -60.65
N PRO A 134 23.39 -26.09 -60.78
CA PRO A 134 23.62 -27.28 -61.58
C PRO A 134 23.89 -26.93 -63.06
N SER A 135 25.01 -27.40 -63.62
CA SER A 135 25.48 -27.06 -64.97
C SER A 135 24.79 -27.82 -66.13
N GLY A 136 23.57 -28.33 -65.90
CA GLY A 136 22.94 -29.34 -66.76
C GLY A 136 22.04 -28.83 -67.89
N ALA A 137 22.07 -27.53 -68.23
CA ALA A 137 21.19 -26.98 -69.27
C ALA A 137 21.96 -26.67 -70.55
N ASP A 138 21.64 -27.40 -71.63
CA ASP A 138 22.26 -27.27 -72.96
C ASP A 138 21.88 -25.98 -73.71
N MET A 139 20.98 -25.14 -73.14
CA MET A 139 20.48 -23.91 -73.76
C MET A 139 20.62 -22.70 -72.82
N PRO A 140 20.98 -21.49 -73.34
CA PRO A 140 21.23 -20.29 -72.54
C PRO A 140 20.08 -19.85 -71.62
N GLU A 141 18.83 -20.05 -72.06
CA GLU A 141 17.63 -19.71 -71.28
C GLU A 141 17.40 -20.68 -70.11
N GLY A 142 17.72 -21.97 -70.30
CA GLY A 142 17.68 -22.97 -69.22
C GLY A 142 18.72 -22.71 -68.14
N LEU A 143 19.93 -22.27 -68.54
CA LEU A 143 20.97 -21.81 -67.61
C LEU A 143 20.51 -20.62 -66.77
N LYS A 144 19.90 -19.61 -67.39
CA LYS A 144 19.33 -18.44 -66.67
C LYS A 144 18.28 -18.87 -65.64
N GLN A 145 17.37 -19.76 -66.01
CA GLN A 145 16.32 -20.23 -65.10
C GLN A 145 16.89 -21.00 -63.91
N VAL A 146 17.90 -21.85 -64.12
CA VAL A 146 18.56 -22.60 -63.04
C VAL A 146 19.27 -21.67 -62.06
N VAL A 147 19.94 -20.62 -62.57
CA VAL A 147 20.59 -19.60 -61.72
C VAL A 147 19.56 -18.85 -60.87
N VAL A 148 18.48 -18.34 -61.47
CA VAL A 148 17.42 -17.62 -60.73
C VAL A 148 16.74 -18.50 -59.68
N ASN A 149 16.48 -19.77 -60.00
CA ASN A 149 15.90 -20.72 -59.05
C ASN A 149 16.86 -21.01 -57.88
N HIS A 150 18.16 -21.14 -58.17
CA HIS A 150 19.19 -21.35 -57.15
C HIS A 150 19.35 -20.13 -56.23
N GLU A 151 19.41 -18.92 -56.79
CA GLU A 151 19.45 -17.67 -56.03
C GLU A 151 18.23 -17.52 -55.11
N SER A 152 17.04 -17.85 -55.61
CA SER A 152 15.80 -17.84 -54.83
C SER A 152 15.84 -18.85 -53.67
N ALA A 153 16.35 -20.06 -53.91
CA ALA A 153 16.50 -21.08 -52.88
C ALA A 153 17.52 -20.68 -51.81
N MET A 154 18.63 -20.07 -52.21
CA MET A 154 19.64 -19.49 -51.32
C MET A 154 19.04 -18.41 -50.42
N GLN A 155 18.28 -17.48 -50.99
CA GLN A 155 17.63 -16.41 -50.24
C GLN A 155 16.59 -16.95 -49.24
N ALA A 156 15.83 -17.98 -49.63
CA ALA A 156 14.86 -18.63 -48.75
C ALA A 156 15.55 -19.36 -47.59
N ALA A 157 16.65 -20.07 -47.85
CA ALA A 157 17.44 -20.75 -46.82
C ALA A 157 18.05 -19.75 -45.84
N GLN A 158 18.61 -18.64 -46.33
CA GLN A 158 19.14 -17.57 -45.48
C GLN A 158 18.04 -16.94 -44.60
N SER A 159 16.88 -16.64 -45.18
CA SER A 159 15.72 -16.15 -44.43
C SER A 159 15.26 -17.14 -43.35
N SER A 160 15.39 -18.45 -43.60
CA SER A 160 15.04 -19.48 -42.62
C SER A 160 16.03 -19.51 -41.45
N VAL A 161 17.33 -19.37 -41.72
CA VAL A 161 18.35 -19.26 -40.66
C VAL A 161 18.09 -18.03 -39.79
N GLU A 162 17.85 -16.87 -40.41
CA GLU A 162 17.56 -15.63 -39.67
C GLU A 162 16.31 -15.75 -38.79
N ARG A 163 15.26 -16.42 -39.29
CA ARG A 163 14.04 -16.66 -38.51
C ARG A 163 14.30 -17.58 -37.32
N ALA A 164 14.97 -18.71 -37.54
CA ALA A 164 15.29 -19.66 -36.47
C ALA A 164 16.20 -19.03 -35.40
N GLN A 165 17.17 -18.21 -35.83
CA GLN A 165 18.06 -17.49 -34.92
C GLN A 165 17.27 -16.50 -34.05
N ARG A 166 16.40 -15.67 -34.65
CA ARG A 166 15.55 -14.73 -33.91
C ARG A 166 14.65 -15.43 -32.91
N GLU A 167 14.00 -16.52 -33.31
CA GLU A 167 13.11 -17.27 -32.41
C GLU A 167 13.85 -17.87 -31.21
N LEU A 168 15.07 -18.37 -31.42
CA LEU A 168 15.93 -18.88 -30.35
C LEU A 168 16.38 -17.76 -29.41
N ASP A 169 16.83 -16.62 -29.97
CA ASP A 169 17.28 -15.47 -29.18
C ASP A 169 16.12 -14.89 -28.37
N ASP A 170 14.94 -14.75 -28.98
CA ASP A 170 13.71 -14.32 -28.28
C ASP A 170 13.37 -15.28 -27.13
N ALA A 171 13.45 -16.60 -27.34
CA ALA A 171 13.18 -17.57 -26.28
C ALA A 171 14.18 -17.44 -25.11
N ARG A 172 15.47 -17.25 -25.41
CA ARG A 172 16.53 -17.07 -24.40
C ARG A 172 16.42 -15.74 -23.65
N ASN A 173 16.15 -14.66 -24.37
CA ASN A 173 15.97 -13.33 -23.80
C ASN A 173 14.72 -13.29 -22.90
N ASN A 174 13.61 -13.87 -23.36
CA ASN A 174 12.39 -13.97 -22.57
C ASN A 174 12.61 -14.79 -21.29
N ARG A 175 13.34 -15.92 -21.37
CA ARG A 175 13.69 -16.73 -20.19
C ARG A 175 14.48 -15.92 -19.16
N THR A 176 15.49 -15.18 -19.62
CA THR A 176 16.33 -14.34 -18.77
C THR A 176 15.50 -13.21 -18.15
N GLY A 177 14.66 -12.55 -18.94
CA GLY A 177 13.77 -11.49 -18.49
C GLY A 177 12.79 -11.95 -17.40
N VAL A 178 12.17 -13.13 -17.56
CA VAL A 178 11.29 -13.71 -16.52
C VAL A 178 12.06 -13.97 -15.22
N GLN A 179 13.28 -14.48 -15.29
CA GLN A 179 14.10 -14.70 -14.08
C GLN A 179 14.47 -13.39 -13.38
N GLN A 180 14.81 -12.35 -14.14
CA GLN A 180 15.13 -11.02 -13.60
C GLN A 180 13.91 -10.38 -12.93
N GLU A 181 12.75 -10.42 -13.59
CA GLU A 181 11.51 -9.89 -13.03
C GLU A 181 11.07 -10.65 -11.78
N ARG A 182 11.27 -11.99 -11.74
CA ARG A 182 11.02 -12.77 -10.52
C ARG A 182 11.86 -12.28 -9.35
N ALA A 183 13.18 -12.13 -9.54
CA ALA A 183 14.07 -11.64 -8.50
C ALA A 183 13.71 -10.20 -8.05
N ARG A 184 13.25 -9.37 -8.99
CA ARG A 184 12.77 -8.02 -8.69
C ARG A 184 11.53 -8.05 -7.79
N PHE A 185 10.53 -8.89 -8.11
CA PHE A 185 9.34 -9.03 -7.27
C PHE A 185 9.64 -9.63 -5.91
N GLU A 186 10.52 -10.63 -5.83
CA GLU A 186 10.96 -11.22 -4.55
C GLU A 186 11.59 -10.16 -3.63
N LYS A 187 12.40 -9.26 -4.19
CA LYS A 187 12.96 -8.14 -3.44
C LYS A 187 11.87 -7.13 -3.05
N ALA A 188 11.00 -6.75 -3.98
CA ALA A 188 9.97 -5.76 -3.73
C ALA A 188 8.95 -6.24 -2.68
N GLU A 189 8.60 -7.53 -2.68
CA GLU A 189 7.75 -8.16 -1.66
C GLU A 189 8.41 -8.07 -0.29
N LYS A 190 9.69 -8.46 -0.19
CA LYS A 190 10.45 -8.39 1.06
C LYS A 190 10.53 -6.95 1.58
N ASP A 191 10.79 -5.99 0.71
CA ASP A 191 10.88 -4.57 1.07
C ASP A 191 9.50 -4.06 1.54
N ALA A 192 8.41 -4.42 0.85
CA ALA A 192 7.04 -4.05 1.25
C ALA A 192 6.66 -4.62 2.62
N LEU A 193 6.92 -5.90 2.86
CA LEU A 193 6.68 -6.54 4.15
C LEU A 193 7.51 -5.91 5.27
N ALA A 194 8.77 -5.55 4.99
CA ALA A 194 9.61 -4.83 5.94
C ALA A 194 9.09 -3.42 6.26
N GLN A 195 8.49 -2.71 5.29
CA GLN A 195 7.86 -1.41 5.56
C GLN A 195 6.60 -1.55 6.42
N ILE A 196 5.78 -2.58 6.17
CA ILE A 196 4.61 -2.88 7.01
C ILE A 196 5.06 -3.18 8.45
N ASP A 197 6.10 -3.98 8.61
CA ASP A 197 6.66 -4.29 9.94
C ASP A 197 7.28 -3.06 10.60
N LYS A 198 8.00 -2.22 9.85
CA LYS A 198 8.54 -0.96 10.37
C LYS A 198 7.43 -0.02 10.84
N ALA A 199 6.29 0.03 10.15
CA ALA A 199 5.18 0.91 10.51
C ALA A 199 4.42 0.41 11.75
N TYR A 200 4.06 -0.88 11.78
CA TYR A 200 3.09 -1.41 12.75
C TYR A 200 3.64 -2.52 13.65
N GLY A 201 4.82 -3.06 13.34
CA GLY A 201 5.45 -4.14 14.08
C GLY A 201 5.79 -3.73 15.51
N GLY A 202 5.47 -4.62 16.45
CA GLY A 202 5.79 -4.47 17.86
C GLY A 202 5.08 -3.31 18.56
N VAL A 203 4.03 -2.71 17.99
CA VAL A 203 3.25 -1.68 18.71
C VAL A 203 2.57 -2.31 19.93
N THR A 204 2.86 -1.77 21.11
CA THR A 204 2.27 -2.21 22.39
C THR A 204 1.21 -1.26 22.89
N LYS A 205 1.20 -0.02 22.40
CA LYS A 205 0.32 1.03 22.90
C LYS A 205 0.13 2.12 21.84
N ALA A 206 -1.10 2.59 21.72
CA ALA A 206 -1.44 3.79 20.96
C ALA A 206 -2.03 4.83 21.92
N THR A 207 -1.42 6.01 21.99
CA THR A 207 -1.87 7.10 22.85
C THR A 207 -2.23 8.29 21.98
N GLU A 208 -3.51 8.66 21.99
CA GLU A 208 -3.96 9.92 21.40
C GLU A 208 -3.53 11.09 22.28
N VAL A 209 -3.01 12.15 21.66
CA VAL A 209 -2.45 13.31 22.36
C VAL A 209 -2.99 14.60 21.78
N PHE A 210 -3.30 15.53 22.68
CA PHE A 210 -3.62 16.92 22.34
C PHE A 210 -2.73 17.84 23.18
N GLN A 211 -2.10 18.80 22.53
CA GLN A 211 -1.22 19.78 23.16
C GLN A 211 -1.70 21.19 22.87
N TRP A 212 -1.58 22.06 23.87
CA TRP A 212 -1.87 23.48 23.79
C TRP A 212 -0.72 24.30 24.36
N PHE A 213 -0.57 25.52 23.86
CA PHE A 213 0.14 26.59 24.55
C PHE A 213 -0.85 27.46 25.30
N VAL A 214 -0.47 27.90 26.48
CA VAL A 214 -1.21 28.92 27.24
C VAL A 214 -0.36 30.19 27.27
N ARG A 215 -0.90 31.30 26.76
CA ARG A 215 -0.25 32.60 26.75
C ARG A 215 -1.26 33.69 27.07
N ASP A 216 -1.02 34.48 28.12
CA ASP A 216 -1.88 35.61 28.48
C ASP A 216 -3.37 35.20 28.59
N ASP A 217 -3.64 34.03 29.20
CA ASP A 217 -4.94 33.35 29.30
C ASP A 217 -5.58 32.88 27.97
N GLU A 218 -4.89 33.05 26.85
CA GLU A 218 -5.27 32.50 25.55
C GLU A 218 -4.78 31.05 25.39
N VAL A 219 -5.68 30.17 24.96
CA VAL A 219 -5.43 28.74 24.69
C VAL A 219 -5.25 28.54 23.20
N VAL A 220 -4.03 28.19 22.78
CA VAL A 220 -3.68 27.99 21.37
C VAL A 220 -3.34 26.52 21.14
N SER A 221 -3.96 25.90 20.14
CA SER A 221 -3.62 24.53 19.76
C SER A 221 -2.18 24.43 19.25
N ALA A 222 -1.44 23.45 19.78
CA ALA A 222 -0.04 23.24 19.47
C ALA A 222 0.15 22.02 18.55
N TRP A 223 -0.38 20.87 18.97
CA TRP A 223 -0.21 19.61 18.25
C TRP A 223 -1.28 18.60 18.62
N THR A 224 -1.71 17.79 17.66
CA THR A 224 -2.53 16.61 17.93
C THR A 224 -2.07 15.44 17.08
N GLY A 225 -2.17 14.24 17.63
CA GLY A 225 -1.80 13.03 16.93
C GLY A 225 -1.90 11.79 17.80
N VAL A 226 -1.35 10.69 17.30
CA VAL A 226 -1.22 9.44 18.05
C VAL A 226 0.26 9.11 18.19
N GLU A 227 0.68 8.84 19.42
CA GLU A 227 1.99 8.28 19.73
C GLU A 227 1.87 6.75 19.86
N LEU A 228 2.63 6.03 19.05
CA LEU A 228 2.72 4.57 19.07
C LEU A 228 3.98 4.17 19.84
N ALA A 229 3.82 3.51 20.98
CA ALA A 229 4.93 2.91 21.69
C ALA A 229 5.18 1.48 21.19
N LYS A 230 6.44 1.13 21.02
CA LYS A 230 6.86 -0.19 20.52
C LYS A 230 7.62 -1.00 21.56
N GLN A 231 7.65 -2.32 21.37
CA GLN A 231 8.34 -3.28 22.24
C GLN A 231 9.85 -2.99 22.36
N ASP A 232 10.47 -2.42 21.32
CA ASP A 232 11.88 -2.03 21.32
C ASP A 232 12.16 -0.71 22.06
N GLY A 233 11.13 -0.10 22.65
CA GLY A 233 11.20 1.19 23.35
C GLY A 233 11.14 2.40 22.44
N SER A 234 11.09 2.22 21.11
CA SER A 234 10.93 3.34 20.17
C SER A 234 9.49 3.85 20.14
N THR A 235 9.34 5.09 19.69
CA THR A 235 8.04 5.74 19.48
C THR A 235 7.88 6.20 18.04
N ALA A 236 6.68 6.11 17.51
CA ALA A 236 6.29 6.71 16.23
C ALA A 236 5.14 7.69 16.44
N ARG A 237 5.10 8.77 15.65
CA ARG A 237 4.04 9.78 15.70
C ARG A 237 3.21 9.73 14.43
N LEU A 238 1.89 9.76 14.61
CA LEU A 238 0.90 9.93 13.56
C LEU A 238 0.26 11.31 13.76
N ASP A 239 0.72 12.29 12.98
CA ASP A 239 0.20 13.65 13.07
C ASP A 239 -1.23 13.72 12.53
N ARG A 240 -2.08 14.51 13.19
CA ARG A 240 -3.45 14.75 12.75
C ARG A 240 -3.73 16.24 12.60
N ASN A 241 -4.67 16.56 11.72
CA ASN A 241 -5.18 17.92 11.65
C ASN A 241 -6.03 18.21 12.90
N TRP A 242 -5.75 19.33 13.57
CA TRP A 242 -6.45 19.70 14.80
C TRP A 242 -7.97 19.77 14.67
N SER A 243 -8.44 20.52 13.67
CA SER A 243 -9.87 20.73 13.47
C SER A 243 -10.59 19.42 13.14
N GLN A 244 -9.97 18.57 12.32
CA GLN A 244 -10.52 17.26 11.99
C GLN A 244 -10.53 16.33 13.21
N ALA A 245 -9.41 16.23 13.95
CA ALA A 245 -9.33 15.37 15.13
C ALA A 245 -10.36 15.74 16.19
N MET A 246 -10.58 17.04 16.41
CA MET A 246 -11.58 17.52 17.36
C MET A 246 -13.00 17.32 16.84
N TRP A 247 -13.26 17.54 15.55
CA TRP A 247 -14.56 17.25 14.95
C TRP A 247 -14.90 15.76 15.07
N ASP A 248 -13.97 14.87 14.68
CA ASP A 248 -14.15 13.42 14.80
C ASP A 248 -14.46 13.04 16.24
N LEU A 249 -13.68 13.54 17.19
CA LEU A 249 -13.87 13.26 18.62
C LEU A 249 -15.23 13.71 19.15
N LEU A 250 -15.76 14.83 18.67
CA LEU A 250 -17.08 15.32 19.10
C LEU A 250 -18.22 14.48 18.52
N HIS A 251 -18.05 13.87 17.34
CA HIS A 251 -19.07 13.09 16.65
C HIS A 251 -18.96 11.57 16.90
N HIS A 252 -17.75 11.10 17.22
CA HIS A 252 -17.37 9.71 17.45
C HIS A 252 -16.67 9.62 18.81
N ARG A 253 -17.39 9.13 19.83
CA ARG A 253 -16.89 9.03 21.22
C ARG A 253 -16.78 7.60 21.73
N GLY A 254 -17.14 6.64 20.88
CA GLY A 254 -17.16 5.21 21.16
C GLY A 254 -15.94 4.50 20.59
N ASP A 255 -16.06 3.18 20.43
CA ASP A 255 -14.99 2.36 19.84
C ASP A 255 -14.74 2.73 18.36
N ASP A 256 -15.72 3.32 17.68
CA ASP A 256 -15.61 3.92 16.34
C ASP A 256 -14.56 5.04 16.26
N HIS A 257 -14.36 5.80 17.35
CA HIS A 257 -13.29 6.80 17.41
C HIS A 257 -11.90 6.18 17.30
N VAL A 258 -11.70 4.97 17.85
CA VAL A 258 -10.39 4.30 17.80
C VAL A 258 -10.02 3.94 16.37
N HIS A 259 -10.99 3.51 15.57
CA HIS A 259 -10.81 3.30 14.14
C HIS A 259 -10.51 4.60 13.40
N ALA A 260 -11.30 5.65 13.65
CA ALA A 260 -11.13 6.94 13.00
C ALA A 260 -9.77 7.59 13.33
N VAL A 261 -9.36 7.60 14.60
CA VAL A 261 -8.11 8.23 15.05
C VAL A 261 -6.88 7.51 14.53
N LEU A 262 -6.96 6.18 14.36
CA LEU A 262 -5.88 5.35 13.81
C LEU A 262 -5.95 5.20 12.28
N ASN A 263 -6.97 5.77 11.63
CA ASN A 263 -7.26 5.62 10.21
C ASN A 263 -7.33 4.14 9.79
N ILE A 264 -8.08 3.35 10.56
CA ILE A 264 -8.25 1.91 10.35
C ILE A 264 -9.66 1.65 9.82
N PRO A 265 -9.83 0.94 8.69
CA PRO A 265 -11.15 0.59 8.19
C PRO A 265 -12.00 -0.18 9.20
N ASP A 266 -13.31 0.05 9.20
CA ASP A 266 -14.25 -0.58 10.15
C ASP A 266 -14.35 -2.11 10.02
N ASN A 267 -13.95 -2.67 8.87
CA ASN A 267 -13.93 -4.12 8.65
C ASN A 267 -12.73 -4.83 9.31
N ILE A 268 -11.81 -4.09 9.92
CA ILE A 268 -10.67 -4.66 10.67
C ILE A 268 -11.08 -4.83 12.12
N VAL A 269 -11.29 -6.06 12.56
CA VAL A 269 -11.63 -6.36 13.96
C VAL A 269 -10.49 -7.14 14.61
N PRO A 270 -10.06 -6.80 15.84
CA PRO A 270 -9.15 -7.64 16.60
C PRO A 270 -9.65 -9.09 16.68
N ASP A 271 -8.73 -10.05 16.64
CA ASP A 271 -8.99 -11.50 16.71
C ASP A 271 -9.71 -12.16 15.51
N GLN A 272 -10.04 -11.42 14.45
CA GLN A 272 -10.34 -12.04 13.15
C GLN A 272 -9.03 -12.36 12.43
N GLN A 273 -8.46 -13.51 12.75
CA GLN A 273 -7.40 -14.10 11.93
C GLN A 273 -7.98 -14.30 10.52
N PRO A 274 -7.33 -13.78 9.45
CA PRO A 274 -7.71 -14.14 8.09
C PRO A 274 -7.71 -15.67 8.03
N PRO A 275 -8.72 -16.32 7.43
CA PRO A 275 -8.66 -17.75 7.26
C PRO A 275 -7.33 -18.05 6.56
N ALA A 276 -6.45 -18.75 7.27
CA ALA A 276 -5.26 -19.35 6.67
C ALA A 276 -5.75 -20.02 5.40
N SER A 277 -5.12 -19.71 4.26
CA SER A 277 -5.47 -20.24 2.95
C SER A 277 -5.69 -21.76 3.06
N GLU A 278 -6.93 -22.13 3.33
CA GLU A 278 -7.41 -23.48 3.23
C GLU A 278 -7.50 -23.65 1.74
N ALA A 279 -6.57 -24.43 1.21
CA ALA A 279 -6.50 -24.80 -0.19
C ALA A 279 -7.92 -24.98 -0.68
N ALA A 280 -8.39 -24.02 -1.49
CA ALA A 280 -9.77 -24.01 -1.95
C ALA A 280 -9.95 -25.29 -2.76
N ALA A 281 -10.59 -26.27 -2.13
CA ALA A 281 -11.23 -27.36 -2.82
C ALA A 281 -12.09 -26.70 -3.90
N VAL A 282 -11.78 -27.04 -5.15
CA VAL A 282 -12.47 -26.58 -6.34
C VAL A 282 -13.98 -26.65 -6.08
N PRO A 283 -14.69 -25.50 -6.01
CA PRO A 283 -16.13 -25.53 -6.12
C PRO A 283 -16.42 -26.01 -7.54
N LYS A 284 -17.18 -27.09 -7.66
CA LYS A 284 -17.78 -27.52 -8.92
C LYS A 284 -18.35 -26.30 -9.64
N ALA A 285 -18.05 -26.25 -10.95
CA ALA A 285 -18.57 -25.29 -11.90
C ALA A 285 -20.03 -24.92 -11.58
N ILE A 286 -20.25 -23.66 -11.21
CA ILE A 286 -21.54 -23.02 -11.34
C ILE A 286 -21.46 -22.19 -12.60
N ASP A 287 -22.42 -22.44 -13.48
CA ASP A 287 -22.51 -21.92 -14.83
C ASP A 287 -22.27 -20.41 -14.92
N ALA A 288 -21.49 -20.02 -15.93
CA ALA A 288 -21.28 -18.64 -16.31
C ALA A 288 -22.62 -17.98 -16.66
N ALA A 289 -23.13 -17.17 -15.74
CA ALA A 289 -24.19 -16.23 -16.03
C ALA A 289 -23.61 -15.01 -16.77
N GLN A 290 -24.15 -14.72 -17.94
CA GLN A 290 -23.88 -13.53 -18.75
C GLN A 290 -23.99 -12.22 -17.93
N PRO A 291 -23.27 -11.16 -18.34
CA PRO A 291 -23.31 -9.88 -17.65
C PRO A 291 -24.70 -9.26 -17.79
N SER A 292 -25.45 -9.23 -16.69
CA SER A 292 -26.68 -8.45 -16.61
C SER A 292 -26.30 -6.96 -16.51
N GLY A 293 -26.93 -6.11 -17.33
CA GLY A 293 -26.62 -4.67 -17.44
C GLY A 293 -26.65 -3.86 -16.14
N LYS A 294 -27.21 -4.42 -15.06
CA LYS A 294 -27.29 -3.79 -13.73
C LYS A 294 -25.94 -3.49 -13.08
N GLY A 295 -24.90 -4.29 -13.34
CA GLY A 295 -23.59 -4.07 -12.74
C GLY A 295 -22.87 -2.85 -13.31
N GLN A 296 -23.00 -2.62 -14.62
CA GLN A 296 -22.41 -1.46 -15.27
C GLN A 296 -23.11 -0.17 -14.85
N ASP A 297 -24.45 -0.17 -14.79
CA ASP A 297 -25.23 0.98 -14.32
C ASP A 297 -24.87 1.39 -12.88
N CYS A 298 -24.61 0.42 -12.01
CA CYS A 298 -24.15 0.66 -10.64
C CYS A 298 -22.76 1.31 -10.60
N TYR A 299 -21.83 0.83 -11.42
CA TYR A 299 -20.47 1.37 -11.48
C TYR A 299 -20.47 2.80 -12.03
N ASP A 300 -21.23 3.05 -13.10
CA ASP A 300 -21.35 4.36 -13.72
C ASP A 300 -21.99 5.39 -12.77
N ALA A 301 -22.95 4.98 -11.94
CA ALA A 301 -23.54 5.82 -10.90
C ALA A 301 -22.51 6.24 -9.83
N LYS A 302 -21.69 5.30 -9.34
CA LYS A 302 -20.61 5.61 -8.37
C LYS A 302 -19.55 6.54 -8.95
N LEU A 303 -19.15 6.30 -10.21
CA LEU A 303 -18.20 7.16 -10.91
C LEU A 303 -18.75 8.59 -11.07
N LYS A 304 -20.05 8.71 -11.38
CA LYS A 304 -20.73 10.00 -11.49
C LYS A 304 -20.81 10.74 -10.15
N ASP A 305 -21.15 10.05 -9.07
CA ASP A 305 -21.20 10.66 -7.73
C ASP A 305 -19.82 11.18 -7.28
N PHE A 306 -18.76 10.41 -7.55
CA PHE A 306 -17.39 10.85 -7.28
C PHE A 306 -17.02 12.11 -8.07
N ARG A 307 -17.33 12.15 -9.37
CA ARG A 307 -17.05 13.32 -10.23
C ARG A 307 -17.88 14.55 -9.87
N ASN A 308 -19.11 14.36 -9.39
CA ASN A 308 -19.92 15.46 -8.87
C ASN A 308 -19.33 16.07 -7.59
N GLY A 309 -18.69 15.25 -6.75
CA GLY A 309 -18.04 15.72 -5.51
C GLY A 309 -16.64 16.30 -5.71
N MET A 310 -15.86 15.73 -6.63
CA MET A 310 -14.41 16.02 -6.77
C MET A 310 -14.06 16.79 -8.06
N GLY A 311 -15.02 16.97 -8.97
CA GLY A 311 -14.82 17.55 -10.30
C GLY A 311 -14.69 16.49 -11.40
N GLU A 312 -15.14 16.82 -12.62
CA GLU A 312 -15.18 15.91 -13.78
C GLU A 312 -13.81 15.33 -14.17
N GLU A 313 -12.73 16.05 -13.89
CA GLU A 313 -11.35 15.64 -14.21
C GLU A 313 -10.60 15.02 -13.02
N ALA A 314 -11.28 14.76 -11.90
CA ALA A 314 -10.65 14.14 -10.74
C ALA A 314 -10.09 12.74 -11.10
N PRO A 315 -8.80 12.47 -10.87
CA PRO A 315 -8.21 11.18 -11.19
C PRO A 315 -8.79 10.08 -10.30
N VAL A 316 -9.18 8.97 -10.92
CA VAL A 316 -9.72 7.79 -10.24
C VAL A 316 -8.62 6.72 -10.21
N SER A 317 -8.20 6.29 -9.02
CA SER A 317 -7.17 5.25 -8.88
C SER A 317 -7.70 3.88 -9.30
N ASN A 318 -6.81 2.99 -9.75
CA ASN A 318 -7.17 1.61 -10.09
C ASN A 318 -7.79 0.86 -8.90
N ASP A 319 -7.32 1.12 -7.68
CA ASP A 319 -7.84 0.49 -6.47
C ASP A 319 -9.30 0.89 -6.23
N MET A 320 -9.61 2.19 -6.37
CA MET A 320 -10.96 2.72 -6.23
C MET A 320 -11.90 2.19 -7.33
N MET A 321 -11.41 2.06 -8.57
CA MET A 321 -12.17 1.44 -9.66
C MET A 321 -12.48 -0.02 -9.35
N ASN A 322 -11.51 -0.81 -8.89
CA ASN A 322 -11.68 -2.22 -8.60
C ASN A 322 -12.60 -2.45 -7.39
N GLU A 323 -12.52 -1.60 -6.39
CA GLU A 323 -13.44 -1.60 -5.25
C GLU A 323 -14.89 -1.37 -5.71
N TRP A 324 -15.14 -0.33 -6.50
CA TRP A 324 -16.49 -0.05 -7.01
C TRP A 324 -17.01 -1.14 -7.94
N ARG A 325 -16.14 -1.72 -8.78
CA ARG A 325 -16.50 -2.86 -9.62
C ARG A 325 -16.89 -4.07 -8.79
N GLY A 326 -16.15 -4.39 -7.74
CA GLY A 326 -16.50 -5.44 -6.78
C GLY A 326 -17.84 -5.21 -6.10
N GLN A 327 -18.10 -3.98 -5.62
CA GLN A 327 -19.38 -3.59 -5.02
C GLN A 327 -20.56 -3.69 -5.99
N CYS A 328 -20.30 -3.53 -7.30
CA CYS A 328 -21.30 -3.63 -8.36
C CYS A 328 -21.36 -5.00 -9.05
N GLY A 329 -20.65 -6.01 -8.52
CA GLY A 329 -20.66 -7.37 -9.07
C GLY A 329 -19.97 -7.50 -10.44
N LEU A 330 -19.08 -6.57 -10.78
CA LEU A 330 -18.26 -6.59 -11.98
C LEU A 330 -16.87 -7.17 -11.66
N SER A 331 -16.30 -7.89 -12.63
CA SER A 331 -14.90 -8.32 -12.54
C SER A 331 -13.95 -7.12 -12.47
N PRO A 332 -12.81 -7.20 -11.76
CA PRO A 332 -11.77 -6.17 -11.75
C PRO A 332 -11.37 -5.73 -13.16
N ALA A 333 -11.01 -4.45 -13.32
CA ALA A 333 -10.65 -3.84 -14.60
C ALA A 333 -9.23 -4.21 -15.05
#